data_AF-A0A3D8WT05-F1
#
_entry.id   AF-A0A3D8WT05-F1
#
_cell.length_a   1.000
_cell.length_b   1.000
_cell.length_c   1.000
_cell.angle_alpha   90.00
_cell.angle_beta   90.00
_cell.angle_gamma   90.00
#
_symmetry.space_group_name_H-M   'P 1'
#
loop_
_entity.id
_entity.type
_entity.pdbx_description
1 polymer ?
#
loop_
_entity_poly.entity_id
_entity_poly.type
_entity_poly.pdbx_seq_one_letter_code
_entity_poly.pdbx_strand_id
1 'polypeptide(L)'
;MPHKITLTGSATGPLREYDRYVAFDMREKGSPSAPKGLKKSTFISYTVFVAKKAFNKTGLTKKSIMQEKILIQGEPTLDIPIDECPGEVGVICFQITVLPNKKDKEGNESNDKKEAKQEVAATKQEEKPVTASQLVAKEEKKAETVQSEVKETPVQEKKAEPQKKQMPNQPKGTQDVLSFDDIIVPEEFLRTRPNPEKTQKVIDFVKRTGRLDEPLTIEKGSNILKDGYRRYVVAKTVKMDKVPVVYEYQKS
;
A
#
# COMPACT_ATOMS: atom_id res chain seq x y z
N MET A 1 1.80 29.32 6.84
CA MET A 1 0.44 28.82 7.20
C MET A 1 0.49 27.30 7.18
N PRO A 2 -0.29 26.58 8.00
CA PRO A 2 -0.40 25.12 7.86
C PRO A 2 -0.99 24.76 6.50
N HIS A 3 -0.44 23.73 5.86
CA HIS A 3 -0.99 23.22 4.60
C HIS A 3 -2.29 22.48 4.89
N LYS A 4 -3.37 22.82 4.19
CA LYS A 4 -4.67 22.17 4.36
C LYS A 4 -5.01 21.32 3.15
N ILE A 5 -5.48 20.10 3.41
CA ILE A 5 -6.04 19.18 2.42
C ILE A 5 -7.49 18.87 2.80
N THR A 6 -8.34 18.69 1.79
CA THR A 6 -9.71 18.19 1.95
C THR A 6 -9.85 16.94 1.10
N LEU A 7 -10.15 15.81 1.75
CA LEU A 7 -10.36 14.50 1.12
C LEU A 7 -11.84 14.14 1.16
N THR A 8 -12.35 13.52 0.09
CA THR A 8 -13.72 13.01 0.02
C THR A 8 -13.78 11.58 -0.52
N GLY A 9 -14.09 10.61 0.34
CA GLY A 9 -14.12 9.18 -0.04
C GLY A 9 -14.76 8.30 1.02
N SER A 10 -14.58 6.98 0.93
CA SER A 10 -14.91 6.03 2.01
C SER A 10 -13.63 5.34 2.50
N ALA A 11 -13.68 4.73 3.69
CA ALA A 11 -12.56 3.92 4.16
C ALA A 11 -12.42 2.64 3.30
N THR A 12 -11.18 2.28 2.99
CA THR A 12 -10.83 1.12 2.17
C THR A 12 -10.04 0.05 2.92
N GLY A 13 -9.68 0.33 4.18
CA GLY A 13 -9.02 -0.60 5.11
C GLY A 13 -9.69 -0.61 6.50
N PRO A 14 -9.30 -1.55 7.38
CA PRO A 14 -9.87 -1.67 8.72
C PRO A 14 -9.48 -0.48 9.62
N LEU A 15 -10.40 -0.12 10.52
CA LEU A 15 -10.18 0.92 11.53
C LEU A 15 -9.13 0.47 12.56
N ARG A 16 -7.99 1.18 12.62
CA ARG A 16 -6.92 0.98 13.61
C ARG A 16 -7.16 1.90 14.80
N GLU A 17 -7.37 1.34 15.99
CA GLU A 17 -7.51 2.11 17.22
C GLU A 17 -6.22 2.12 18.01
N TYR A 18 -5.75 3.31 18.36
CA TYR A 18 -4.62 3.53 19.26
C TYR A 18 -5.14 4.11 20.59
N ASP A 19 -4.27 4.45 21.53
CA ASP A 19 -4.65 5.03 22.82
C ASP A 19 -5.47 6.35 22.66
N ARG A 20 -4.86 7.37 22.05
CA ARG A 20 -5.43 8.74 21.94
C ARG A 20 -6.16 9.03 20.62
N TYR A 21 -5.89 8.28 19.57
CA TYR A 21 -6.43 8.51 18.21
C TYR A 21 -6.88 7.21 17.55
N VAL A 22 -7.50 7.37 16.38
CA VAL A 22 -7.97 6.31 15.49
C VAL A 22 -7.40 6.61 14.10
N ALA A 23 -6.93 5.59 13.38
CA ALA A 23 -6.47 5.72 12.01
C ALA A 23 -7.24 4.80 11.05
N PHE A 24 -7.43 5.24 9.82
CA PHE A 24 -7.97 4.40 8.74
C PHE A 24 -7.43 4.85 7.38
N ASP A 25 -7.43 3.93 6.43
CA ASP A 25 -6.94 4.20 5.08
C ASP A 25 -8.11 4.47 4.13
N MET A 26 -8.07 5.57 3.40
CA MET A 26 -9.04 5.91 2.35
C MET A 26 -8.33 6.11 1.02
N ARG A 27 -9.06 5.99 -0.09
CA ARG A 27 -8.56 6.32 -1.42
C ARG A 27 -9.41 7.41 -2.03
N GLU A 28 -8.78 8.52 -2.38
CA GLU A 28 -9.39 9.55 -3.21
C GLU A 28 -8.95 9.33 -4.66
N LYS A 29 -9.83 9.66 -5.61
CA LYS A 29 -9.54 9.60 -7.04
C LYS A 29 -9.24 11.01 -7.54
N GLY A 30 -8.20 11.16 -8.35
CA GLY A 30 -7.94 12.39 -9.09
C GLY A 30 -9.16 12.87 -9.88
N SER A 31 -9.28 14.19 -10.02
CA SER A 31 -10.40 14.83 -10.74
C SER A 31 -10.62 14.19 -12.12
N PRO A 32 -11.85 13.82 -12.50
CA PRO A 32 -12.15 13.32 -13.84
C PRO A 32 -11.89 14.38 -14.91
N SER A 33 -11.96 15.65 -14.54
CA SER A 33 -11.73 16.83 -15.39
C SER A 33 -10.31 17.38 -15.23
N ALA A 34 -9.30 16.49 -15.28
CA ALA A 34 -7.89 16.91 -15.31
C ALA A 34 -7.60 17.79 -16.54
N PRO A 35 -6.78 18.86 -16.42
CA PRO A 35 -6.47 19.74 -17.55
C PRO A 35 -5.87 19.01 -18.75
N LYS A 36 -6.24 19.44 -19.96
CA LYS A 36 -5.73 18.87 -21.22
C LYS A 36 -4.20 18.95 -21.25
N GLY A 37 -3.56 17.87 -21.69
CA GLY A 37 -2.09 17.74 -21.75
C GLY A 37 -1.42 17.22 -20.47
N LEU A 38 -2.10 17.21 -19.32
CA LEU A 38 -1.57 16.62 -18.09
C LEU A 38 -1.92 15.14 -17.97
N LYS A 39 -1.07 14.38 -17.25
CA LYS A 39 -1.38 12.99 -16.87
C LYS A 39 -2.62 12.97 -15.99
N LYS A 40 -3.60 12.11 -16.32
CA LYS A 40 -4.76 11.87 -15.45
C LYS A 40 -4.27 11.29 -14.13
N SER A 41 -4.58 11.95 -13.02
CA SER A 41 -4.28 11.43 -11.69
C SER A 41 -5.08 10.15 -11.42
N THR A 42 -4.44 9.19 -10.78
CA THR A 42 -4.97 7.86 -10.47
C THR A 42 -5.82 7.91 -9.20
N PHE A 43 -5.87 6.81 -8.43
CA PHE A 43 -6.15 6.89 -7.01
C PHE A 43 -4.89 7.31 -6.28
N ILE A 44 -5.04 8.04 -5.17
CA ILE A 44 -4.02 8.29 -4.16
C ILE A 44 -4.54 7.70 -2.85
N SER A 45 -3.69 6.95 -2.16
CA SER A 45 -4.00 6.28 -0.90
C SER A 45 -3.57 7.14 0.28
N TYR A 46 -4.50 7.46 1.18
CA TYR A 46 -4.25 8.30 2.35
C TYR A 46 -4.49 7.51 3.63
N THR A 47 -3.60 7.62 4.61
CA THR A 47 -3.89 7.21 5.99
C THR A 47 -4.32 8.45 6.79
N VAL A 48 -5.54 8.44 7.30
CA VAL A 48 -6.10 9.56 8.06
C VAL A 48 -6.05 9.26 9.55
N PHE A 49 -5.54 10.21 10.32
CA PHE A 49 -5.38 10.16 11.77
C PHE A 49 -6.41 11.09 12.43
N VAL A 50 -7.37 10.54 13.17
CA VAL A 50 -8.49 11.26 13.79
C VAL A 50 -8.44 11.10 15.31
N ALA A 51 -8.51 12.19 16.07
CA ALA A 51 -8.61 12.11 17.52
C ALA A 51 -9.91 11.37 17.94
N LYS A 52 -9.84 10.44 18.92
CA LYS A 52 -11.00 9.63 19.36
C LYS A 52 -12.24 10.48 19.68
N LYS A 53 -12.05 11.64 20.33
CA LYS A 53 -13.14 12.58 20.68
C LYS A 53 -13.83 13.22 19.46
N ALA A 54 -13.17 13.29 18.31
CA ALA A 54 -13.75 13.75 17.05
C ALA A 54 -14.41 12.57 16.31
N PHE A 55 -13.73 11.42 16.23
CA PHE A 55 -14.27 10.22 15.59
C PHE A 55 -15.60 9.78 16.23
N ASN A 56 -15.66 9.66 17.55
CA ASN A 56 -16.86 9.18 18.26
C ASN A 56 -18.08 10.11 18.08
N LYS A 57 -17.89 11.40 17.77
CA LYS A 57 -18.99 12.34 17.49
C LYS A 57 -19.69 12.09 16.14
N THR A 58 -19.06 11.36 15.24
CA THR A 58 -19.63 11.06 13.91
C THR A 58 -20.62 9.90 13.90
N GLY A 59 -20.64 9.07 14.95
CA GLY A 59 -21.37 7.80 14.96
C GLY A 59 -20.74 6.68 14.12
N LEU A 60 -19.65 6.95 13.40
CA LEU A 60 -18.99 5.98 12.52
C LEU A 60 -18.52 4.74 13.28
N THR A 61 -18.80 3.57 12.72
CA THR A 61 -18.36 2.27 13.25
C THR A 61 -17.38 1.59 12.30
N LYS A 62 -16.67 0.56 12.79
CA LYS A 62 -15.75 -0.27 11.99
C LYS A 62 -16.37 -0.84 10.70
N LYS A 63 -17.69 -1.00 10.66
CA LYS A 63 -18.43 -1.51 9.50
C LYS A 63 -18.97 -0.38 8.62
N SER A 64 -19.57 0.65 9.22
CA SER A 64 -20.24 1.70 8.47
C SER A 64 -19.26 2.68 7.80
N ILE A 65 -18.06 2.88 8.35
CA ILE A 65 -16.99 3.71 7.77
C ILE A 65 -16.54 3.29 6.35
N MET A 66 -16.75 2.02 5.98
CA MET A 66 -16.47 1.50 4.64
C MET A 66 -17.64 1.71 3.65
N GLN A 67 -18.85 1.91 4.16
CA GLN A 67 -20.10 2.03 3.40
C GLN A 67 -20.53 3.50 3.24
N GLU A 68 -20.26 4.32 4.24
CA GLU A 68 -20.53 5.75 4.26
C GLU A 68 -19.48 6.54 3.47
N LYS A 69 -19.90 7.69 2.95
CA LYS A 69 -19.00 8.66 2.32
C LYS A 69 -18.63 9.71 3.36
N ILE A 70 -17.37 10.10 3.41
CA ILE A 70 -16.80 10.92 4.48
C ILE A 70 -16.04 12.07 3.83
N LEU A 71 -16.27 13.28 4.35
CA LEU A 71 -15.49 14.48 4.08
C LEU A 71 -14.51 14.69 5.23
N ILE A 72 -13.24 14.90 4.91
CA ILE A 72 -12.16 15.02 5.89
C ILE A 72 -11.33 16.25 5.57
N GLN A 73 -11.12 17.12 6.55
CA GLN A 73 -10.28 18.30 6.44
C GLN A 73 -9.15 18.23 7.47
N GLY A 74 -7.93 18.41 7.01
CA GLY A 74 -6.74 18.18 7.81
C GLY A 74 -5.47 18.77 7.20
N GLU A 75 -4.32 18.43 7.78
CA GLU A 75 -3.00 18.74 7.24
C GLU A 75 -2.27 17.46 6.79
N PRO A 76 -1.56 17.46 5.64
CA PRO A 76 -0.72 16.35 5.25
C PRO A 76 0.56 16.32 6.10
N THR A 77 1.00 15.12 6.49
CA THR A 77 2.25 14.86 7.23
C THR A 77 3.01 13.70 6.59
N LEU A 78 4.34 13.78 6.66
CA LEU A 78 5.28 12.73 6.22
C LEU A 78 6.16 12.26 7.37
N ASP A 79 5.90 12.75 8.59
CA ASP A 79 6.70 12.57 9.80
C ASP A 79 6.29 11.30 10.58
N ILE A 80 5.12 10.74 10.24
CA ILE A 80 4.59 9.51 10.83
C ILE A 80 5.29 8.29 10.22
N PRO A 81 5.73 7.30 11.02
CA PRO A 81 6.38 6.09 10.51
C PRO A 81 5.55 5.34 9.47
N ILE A 82 6.23 4.75 8.48
CA ILE A 82 5.61 4.00 7.36
C ILE A 82 4.80 2.78 7.87
N ASP A 83 5.16 2.21 9.03
CA ASP A 83 4.38 1.13 9.66
C ASP A 83 3.01 1.59 10.22
N GLU A 84 2.85 2.88 10.54
CA GLU A 84 1.59 3.47 11.00
C GLU A 84 0.81 4.13 9.85
N CYS A 85 1.53 4.63 8.83
CA CYS A 85 1.01 5.23 7.60
C CYS A 85 1.28 4.32 6.37
N PRO A 86 0.46 3.28 6.14
CA PRO A 86 0.53 2.45 4.93
C PRO A 86 -0.03 3.14 3.67
N GLY A 87 -0.70 4.28 3.80
CA GLY A 87 -1.03 5.17 2.68
C GLY A 87 0.19 5.92 2.15
N GLU A 88 0.09 6.41 0.92
CA GLU A 88 1.11 7.24 0.26
C GLU A 88 1.33 8.59 0.96
N VAL A 89 0.28 9.11 1.62
CA VAL A 89 0.31 10.37 2.37
C VAL A 89 -0.45 10.22 3.69
N GLY A 90 0.17 10.63 4.81
CA GLY A 90 -0.51 10.74 6.10
C GLY A 90 -1.29 12.05 6.20
N VAL A 91 -2.47 12.04 6.83
CA VAL A 91 -3.29 13.25 7.04
C VAL A 91 -3.79 13.33 8.48
N ILE A 92 -3.42 14.38 9.20
CA ILE A 92 -3.92 14.67 10.54
C ILE A 92 -5.26 15.41 10.38
N CYS A 93 -6.36 14.78 10.80
CA CYS A 93 -7.71 15.28 10.63
C CYS A 93 -8.09 16.31 11.71
N PHE A 94 -8.40 17.53 11.29
CA PHE A 94 -9.01 18.56 12.15
C PHE A 94 -10.53 18.44 12.22
N GLN A 95 -11.18 18.13 11.09
CA GLN A 95 -12.63 18.00 10.98
C GLN A 95 -13.01 16.79 10.10
N ILE A 96 -13.94 15.98 10.59
CA ILE A 96 -14.51 14.83 9.91
C ILE A 96 -16.04 14.98 9.89
N THR A 97 -16.63 14.80 8.71
CA THR A 97 -18.08 14.93 8.49
C THR A 97 -18.57 13.76 7.65
N VAL A 98 -19.63 13.07 8.11
CA VAL A 98 -20.34 12.07 7.30
C VAL A 98 -21.16 12.78 6.21
N LEU A 99 -21.03 12.32 4.97
CA LEU A 99 -21.85 12.72 3.84
C LEU A 99 -22.93 11.65 3.59
N PRO A 100 -24.23 11.99 3.60
CA PRO A 100 -25.28 11.02 3.36
C PRO A 100 -25.17 10.45 1.93
N ASN A 101 -25.07 9.13 1.83
CA ASN A 101 -25.05 8.44 0.54
C ASN A 101 -26.47 8.34 -0.04
N LYS A 102 -26.61 8.59 -1.34
CA LYS A 102 -27.87 8.44 -2.08
C LYS A 102 -28.16 6.96 -2.40
N LYS A 103 -28.40 6.17 -1.37
CA LYS A 103 -29.13 4.89 -1.43
C LYS A 103 -30.29 5.01 -0.43
N ASP A 104 -31.40 4.34 -0.73
CA ASP A 104 -32.69 4.44 -0.03
C ASP A 104 -33.51 5.72 -0.33
N LYS A 105 -33.90 5.87 -1.60
CA LYS A 105 -35.08 6.69 -2.02
C LYS A 105 -35.81 6.10 -3.25
N GLU A 106 -36.36 4.90 -3.06
CA GLU A 106 -37.57 4.42 -3.75
C GLU A 106 -38.50 3.89 -2.64
N GLY A 107 -39.72 4.39 -2.45
CA GLY A 107 -40.31 5.61 -3.00
C GLY A 107 -41.68 5.88 -2.36
N ASN A 108 -42.09 7.15 -2.27
CA ASN A 108 -43.50 7.54 -2.24
C ASN A 108 -43.62 8.99 -2.73
N GLU A 109 -44.67 9.30 -3.49
CA GLU A 109 -44.88 10.61 -4.09
C GLU A 109 -45.93 11.42 -3.33
N SER A 110 -45.65 12.71 -3.12
CA SER A 110 -46.68 13.73 -2.97
C SER A 110 -46.16 15.09 -3.45
N ASN A 111 -46.86 15.68 -4.42
CA ASN A 111 -46.57 17.02 -4.91
C ASN A 111 -46.95 18.08 -3.86
N ASP A 112 -46.20 19.18 -3.79
CA ASP A 112 -46.75 20.49 -4.20
C ASP A 112 -45.63 21.47 -4.62
N LYS A 113 -46.02 22.60 -5.21
CA LYS A 113 -45.17 23.57 -5.92
C LYS A 113 -44.74 24.77 -5.07
N LYS A 114 -43.52 25.26 -5.34
CA LYS A 114 -43.19 26.61 -5.89
C LYS A 114 -41.66 26.76 -5.90
N GLU A 115 -40.97 26.98 -7.02
CA GLU A 115 -41.10 27.95 -8.14
C GLU A 115 -40.39 29.29 -7.88
N ALA A 116 -39.11 29.35 -8.27
CA ALA A 116 -38.35 30.49 -8.81
C ALA A 116 -37.03 29.90 -9.39
N LYS A 117 -36.84 29.69 -10.71
CA LYS A 117 -36.65 30.66 -11.82
C LYS A 117 -35.50 31.64 -11.56
N GLN A 118 -34.33 31.45 -12.19
CA GLN A 118 -33.92 31.86 -13.57
C GLN A 118 -33.15 33.20 -13.54
N GLU A 119 -32.42 33.63 -14.58
CA GLU A 119 -32.01 32.95 -15.84
C GLU A 119 -30.48 32.65 -15.74
N VAL A 120 -29.51 32.83 -16.66
CA VAL A 120 -29.32 33.20 -18.09
C VAL A 120 -27.98 32.54 -18.50
N ALA A 121 -27.71 32.12 -19.74
CA ALA A 121 -28.55 31.90 -20.92
C ALA A 121 -27.90 30.80 -21.79
N ALA A 122 -28.71 30.16 -22.65
CA ALA A 122 -28.47 29.68 -24.02
C ALA A 122 -27.12 28.97 -24.43
N THR A 123 -27.10 28.03 -25.38
CA THR A 123 -28.01 27.79 -26.52
C THR A 123 -28.34 26.29 -26.70
N LYS A 124 -29.40 25.99 -27.46
CA LYS A 124 -30.08 24.67 -27.58
C LYS A 124 -30.14 24.16 -29.03
N GLN A 125 -29.96 22.85 -29.20
CA GLN A 125 -30.53 21.93 -30.22
C GLN A 125 -30.13 20.50 -29.74
N GLU A 126 -31.01 19.51 -29.54
CA GLU A 126 -31.84 18.73 -30.50
C GLU A 126 -30.98 18.06 -31.59
N GLU A 127 -31.10 16.74 -31.87
CA GLU A 127 -32.30 15.87 -31.84
C GLU A 127 -32.15 14.49 -31.10
N LYS A 128 -33.17 13.63 -31.25
CA LYS A 128 -33.34 12.20 -30.82
C LYS A 128 -33.99 11.40 -31.99
N PRO A 129 -34.22 10.06 -32.00
CA PRO A 129 -34.05 9.02 -30.94
C PRO A 129 -32.73 8.19 -30.98
N VAL A 130 -32.57 6.86 -31.21
CA VAL A 130 -33.37 5.72 -31.77
C VAL A 130 -33.13 4.39 -30.98
N THR A 131 -33.72 3.27 -31.42
CA THR A 131 -33.54 1.84 -31.04
C THR A 131 -32.14 1.27 -31.38
N ALA A 132 -31.54 0.22 -30.80
CA ALA A 132 -31.96 -1.00 -30.04
C ALA A 132 -32.01 -2.32 -30.86
N SER A 133 -31.04 -3.24 -30.61
CA SER A 133 -30.97 -4.69 -30.91
C SER A 133 -29.58 -5.20 -30.40
N GLN A 134 -29.40 -6.36 -29.73
CA GLN A 134 -29.57 -7.78 -30.13
C GLN A 134 -28.53 -8.25 -31.20
N LEU A 135 -27.91 -9.45 -31.17
CA LEU A 135 -27.90 -10.61 -30.23
C LEU A 135 -26.69 -11.57 -30.51
N VAL A 136 -26.36 -12.45 -29.54
CA VAL A 136 -25.81 -13.84 -29.69
C VAL A 136 -24.35 -14.07 -30.15
N ALA A 137 -23.81 -15.21 -29.69
CA ALA A 137 -22.41 -15.68 -29.75
C ALA A 137 -22.21 -16.93 -30.64
N LYS A 138 -20.95 -17.42 -30.75
CA LYS A 138 -20.51 -18.85 -30.77
C LYS A 138 -18.97 -18.94 -30.64
N GLU A 139 -18.41 -19.85 -29.83
CA GLU A 139 -17.84 -21.19 -30.16
C GLU A 139 -16.74 -21.18 -31.27
N GLU A 140 -15.55 -21.81 -31.14
CA GLU A 140 -14.94 -22.61 -30.03
C GLU A 140 -13.40 -22.30 -29.91
N LYS A 141 -12.33 -23.14 -29.89
CA LYS A 141 -12.04 -24.61 -29.97
C LYS A 141 -10.69 -24.98 -29.25
N LYS A 142 -10.28 -26.27 -29.37
CA LYS A 142 -9.03 -26.99 -29.00
C LYS A 142 -7.68 -26.20 -28.99
N ALA A 143 -6.74 -26.40 -28.04
CA ALA A 143 -5.85 -27.55 -27.70
C ALA A 143 -4.58 -27.64 -28.60
N GLU A 144 -3.41 -28.19 -28.23
CA GLU A 144 -3.00 -29.15 -27.17
C GLU A 144 -1.46 -29.11 -26.88
N THR A 145 -0.96 -29.86 -25.88
CA THR A 145 0.44 -30.38 -25.66
C THR A 145 1.68 -29.41 -25.65
N VAL A 146 2.91 -29.85 -25.30
CA VAL A 146 3.52 -30.25 -23.98
C VAL A 146 5.03 -30.59 -24.17
N GLN A 147 5.90 -30.32 -23.18
CA GLN A 147 7.37 -30.62 -23.15
C GLN A 147 8.24 -29.87 -24.20
N SER A 148 9.59 -29.77 -24.14
CA SER A 148 10.64 -30.45 -23.35
C SER A 148 11.85 -29.56 -22.96
N GLU A 149 12.62 -30.03 -21.97
CA GLU A 149 14.10 -30.00 -21.88
C GLU A 149 14.94 -28.76 -21.49
N VAL A 150 16.24 -29.05 -21.28
CA VAL A 150 17.24 -28.30 -20.52
C VAL A 150 18.56 -28.28 -21.29
N LYS A 151 19.30 -27.15 -21.30
CA LYS A 151 20.78 -27.20 -21.39
C LYS A 151 21.52 -25.90 -20.98
N GLU A 152 22.47 -26.11 -20.07
CA GLU A 152 23.84 -25.60 -19.95
C GLU A 152 24.20 -24.13 -20.34
N THR A 153 25.03 -23.53 -19.49
CA THR A 153 25.71 -22.23 -19.70
C THR A 153 26.78 -22.30 -20.79
N PRO A 154 27.17 -21.16 -21.34
CA PRO A 154 28.53 -20.69 -21.04
C PRO A 154 28.61 -19.19 -20.65
N VAL A 155 29.69 -18.83 -19.97
CA VAL A 155 30.00 -17.46 -19.52
C VAL A 155 30.71 -16.68 -20.64
N GLN A 156 30.32 -15.42 -20.84
CA GLN A 156 31.24 -14.39 -21.35
C GLN A 156 31.01 -13.06 -20.61
N GLU A 157 32.10 -12.44 -20.17
CA GLU A 157 32.10 -11.14 -19.50
C GLU A 157 31.88 -9.99 -20.49
N LYS A 158 31.04 -9.01 -20.12
CA LYS A 158 31.10 -7.67 -20.73
C LYS A 158 30.66 -6.57 -19.77
N LYS A 159 31.66 -6.08 -19.03
CA LYS A 159 31.81 -4.73 -18.45
C LYS A 159 30.57 -3.82 -18.56
N ALA A 160 29.77 -3.79 -17.50
CA ALA A 160 28.70 -2.81 -17.28
C ALA A 160 28.75 -2.31 -15.84
N GLU A 161 28.42 -1.03 -15.63
CA GLU A 161 28.42 -0.40 -14.30
C GLU A 161 27.28 -0.94 -13.43
N PRO A 162 27.42 -0.97 -12.09
CA PRO A 162 26.48 -1.65 -11.19
C PRO A 162 25.16 -0.89 -11.01
N GLN A 163 24.31 -0.91 -12.04
CA GLN A 163 22.93 -0.45 -11.97
C GLN A 163 22.16 -1.31 -10.96
N LYS A 164 21.73 -0.68 -9.85
CA LYS A 164 20.96 -1.32 -8.77
C LYS A 164 19.58 -1.78 -9.28
N LYS A 165 19.51 -2.98 -9.83
CA LYS A 165 18.23 -3.70 -10.05
C LYS A 165 17.59 -3.95 -8.68
N GLN A 166 16.62 -3.11 -8.32
CA GLN A 166 15.83 -3.32 -7.11
C GLN A 166 15.06 -4.63 -7.27
N MET A 167 15.42 -5.64 -6.49
CA MET A 167 14.66 -6.90 -6.42
C MET A 167 13.29 -6.59 -5.80
N PRO A 168 12.17 -6.91 -6.47
CA PRO A 168 10.85 -6.63 -5.94
C PRO A 168 10.65 -7.37 -4.60
N ASN A 169 9.92 -6.71 -3.69
CA ASN A 169 9.56 -7.19 -2.35
C ASN A 169 10.71 -7.34 -1.32
N GLN A 170 11.97 -7.07 -1.67
CA GLN A 170 13.09 -7.10 -0.71
C GLN A 170 13.20 -5.80 0.11
N PRO A 171 13.76 -5.84 1.35
CA PRO A 171 13.91 -4.64 2.19
C PRO A 171 14.90 -3.62 1.59
N LYS A 172 14.73 -2.35 1.94
CA LYS A 172 15.57 -1.25 1.42
C LYS A 172 17.04 -1.50 1.77
N GLY A 173 17.93 -1.25 0.80
CA GLY A 173 19.37 -1.42 0.95
C GLY A 173 19.91 -2.80 0.56
N THR A 174 19.06 -3.82 0.41
CA THR A 174 19.45 -5.17 -0.06
C THR A 174 20.30 -5.08 -1.32
N GLN A 175 21.50 -5.65 -1.26
CA GLN A 175 22.41 -5.76 -2.41
C GLN A 175 22.22 -7.09 -3.14
N ASP A 176 21.91 -8.16 -2.41
CA ASP A 176 21.83 -9.54 -2.93
C ASP A 176 20.86 -10.40 -2.11
N VAL A 177 20.54 -11.61 -2.57
CA VAL A 177 19.72 -12.60 -1.85
C VAL A 177 20.41 -13.97 -1.91
N LEU A 178 20.99 -14.38 -0.78
CA LEU A 178 21.69 -15.66 -0.64
C LEU A 178 20.79 -16.72 0.01
N SER A 179 21.21 -17.98 -0.06
CA SER A 179 20.57 -19.06 0.72
C SER A 179 20.91 -18.87 2.20
N PHE A 180 20.00 -19.26 3.09
CA PHE A 180 20.22 -19.10 4.53
C PHE A 180 21.43 -19.91 5.04
N ASP A 181 21.66 -21.10 4.47
CA ASP A 181 22.76 -21.98 4.85
C ASP A 181 24.13 -21.53 4.32
N ASP A 182 24.18 -20.60 3.35
CA ASP A 182 25.42 -20.02 2.82
C ASP A 182 26.06 -18.98 3.77
N ILE A 183 25.38 -18.62 4.88
CA ILE A 183 25.82 -17.59 5.83
C ILE A 183 26.54 -18.21 7.03
N ILE A 184 27.83 -17.89 7.14
CA ILE A 184 28.69 -18.34 8.23
C ILE A 184 28.52 -17.41 9.43
N VAL A 185 28.12 -17.95 10.59
CA VAL A 185 27.94 -17.15 11.83
C VAL A 185 29.13 -17.35 12.77
N PRO A 186 29.87 -16.28 13.13
CA PRO A 186 30.93 -16.34 14.14
C PRO A 186 30.44 -16.85 15.50
N GLU A 187 31.29 -17.59 16.22
CA GLU A 187 31.00 -18.06 17.58
C GLU A 187 30.66 -16.94 18.57
N GLU A 188 31.22 -15.75 18.37
CA GLU A 188 30.95 -14.56 19.18
C GLU A 188 29.45 -14.27 19.24
N PHE A 189 28.76 -14.35 18.10
CA PHE A 189 27.31 -14.18 18.05
C PHE A 189 26.58 -15.33 18.73
N LEU A 190 27.02 -16.58 18.56
CA LEU A 190 26.42 -17.75 19.22
C LEU A 190 26.45 -17.66 20.75
N ARG A 191 27.46 -16.98 21.31
CA ARG A 191 27.59 -16.71 22.76
C ARG A 191 26.68 -15.58 23.24
N THR A 192 26.22 -14.69 22.36
CA THR A 192 25.26 -13.62 22.70
C THR A 192 23.80 -14.07 22.54
N ARG A 193 22.94 -13.70 23.49
CA ARG A 193 21.48 -13.85 23.33
C ARG A 193 20.87 -12.53 22.85
N PRO A 194 20.22 -12.48 21.67
CA PRO A 194 19.51 -11.29 21.22
C PRO A 194 18.43 -10.84 22.23
N ASN A 195 18.28 -9.53 22.42
CA ASN A 195 17.25 -8.96 23.31
C ASN A 195 15.84 -9.47 22.91
N PRO A 196 15.05 -10.04 23.84
CA PRO A 196 13.81 -10.75 23.50
C PRO A 196 12.73 -9.82 22.92
N GLU A 197 12.54 -8.62 23.47
CA GLU A 197 11.53 -7.66 23.00
C GLU A 197 11.81 -7.22 21.55
N LYS A 198 13.07 -6.86 21.26
CA LYS A 198 13.49 -6.49 19.90
C LYS A 198 13.46 -7.68 18.94
N THR A 199 13.58 -8.91 19.45
CA THR A 199 13.47 -10.13 18.62
C THR A 199 12.01 -10.43 18.30
N GLN A 200 11.11 -10.29 19.28
CA GLN A 200 9.68 -10.49 19.09
C GLN A 200 9.09 -9.55 18.03
N LYS A 201 9.50 -8.27 18.03
CA LYS A 201 9.11 -7.31 16.97
C LYS A 201 9.49 -7.78 15.56
N VAL A 202 10.68 -8.39 15.39
CA VAL A 202 11.10 -8.98 14.10
C VAL A 202 10.29 -10.23 13.78
N ILE A 203 10.03 -11.11 14.76
CA ILE A 203 9.18 -12.31 14.60
C ILE A 203 7.79 -11.92 14.11
N ASP A 204 7.16 -10.91 14.72
CA ASP A 204 5.80 -10.48 14.38
C ASP A 204 5.76 -9.76 13.03
N PHE A 205 6.81 -9.01 12.67
CA PHE A 205 6.97 -8.45 11.34
C PHE A 205 7.09 -9.55 10.27
N VAL A 206 7.94 -10.55 10.50
CA VAL A 206 8.16 -11.68 9.57
C VAL A 206 6.88 -12.52 9.42
N LYS A 207 6.18 -12.83 10.52
CA LYS A 207 4.87 -13.51 10.48
C LYS A 207 3.80 -12.73 9.71
N ARG A 208 3.79 -11.40 9.82
CA ARG A 208 2.84 -10.51 9.13
C ARG A 208 3.13 -10.34 7.64
N THR A 209 4.40 -10.36 7.24
CA THR A 209 4.84 -9.91 5.90
C THR A 209 5.52 -10.98 5.05
N GLY A 210 5.89 -12.12 5.63
CA GLY A 210 6.64 -13.19 4.96
C GLY A 210 8.11 -12.85 4.65
N ARG A 211 8.63 -11.70 5.12
CA ARG A 211 9.99 -11.21 4.81
C ARG A 211 10.67 -10.58 6.02
N LEU A 212 12.00 -10.45 5.96
CA LEU A 212 12.75 -9.64 6.93
C LEU A 212 12.42 -8.14 6.79
N ASP A 213 12.60 -7.44 7.91
CA ASP A 213 12.56 -5.99 8.07
C ASP A 213 13.77 -5.31 7.40
N GLU A 214 14.97 -5.84 7.63
CA GLU A 214 16.25 -5.31 7.13
C GLU A 214 17.17 -6.43 6.62
N PRO A 215 18.01 -6.18 5.58
CA PRO A 215 18.98 -7.16 5.07
C PRO A 215 20.09 -7.46 6.07
N LEU A 216 20.58 -8.71 6.10
CA LEU A 216 21.71 -9.15 6.94
C LEU A 216 23.03 -8.54 6.43
N THR A 217 23.92 -8.11 7.33
CA THR A 217 25.23 -7.57 6.94
C THR A 217 26.25 -8.70 6.96
N ILE A 218 26.83 -9.01 5.81
CA ILE A 218 27.83 -10.07 5.64
C ILE A 218 29.11 -9.53 5.02
N GLU A 219 30.24 -10.15 5.34
CA GLU A 219 31.53 -9.83 4.75
C GLU A 219 31.62 -10.35 3.31
N LYS A 220 32.02 -9.46 2.38
CA LYS A 220 32.07 -9.79 0.95
C LYS A 220 33.15 -10.83 0.63
N GLY A 221 32.72 -12.01 0.19
CA GLY A 221 33.59 -13.09 -0.30
C GLY A 221 33.85 -14.22 0.72
N SER A 222 33.59 -13.98 2.01
CA SER A 222 33.66 -14.99 3.07
C SER A 222 32.28 -15.37 3.63
N ASN A 223 31.22 -14.60 3.30
CA ASN A 223 29.84 -14.75 3.78
C ASN A 223 29.71 -14.76 5.32
N ILE A 224 30.72 -14.25 6.03
CA ILE A 224 30.73 -14.17 7.48
C ILE A 224 29.76 -13.07 7.93
N LEU A 225 28.82 -13.42 8.80
CA LEU A 225 27.85 -12.50 9.38
C LEU A 225 28.56 -11.46 10.29
N LYS A 226 28.37 -10.17 9.98
CA LYS A 226 28.93 -9.02 10.70
C LYS A 226 27.89 -8.27 11.54
N ASP A 227 26.66 -8.15 11.04
CA ASP A 227 25.52 -7.64 11.79
C ASP A 227 24.19 -8.25 11.28
N GLY A 228 23.16 -8.17 12.10
CA GLY A 228 21.84 -8.74 11.83
C GLY A 228 21.62 -10.10 12.49
N TYR A 229 22.46 -10.54 13.44
CA TYR A 229 22.31 -11.85 14.09
C TYR A 229 20.92 -12.09 14.71
N ARG A 230 20.27 -11.04 15.25
CA ARG A 230 18.85 -11.11 15.67
C ARG A 230 17.93 -11.54 14.52
N ARG A 231 18.12 -10.99 13.33
CA ARG A 231 17.35 -11.27 12.11
C ARG A 231 17.70 -12.64 11.54
N TYR A 232 18.97 -13.08 11.61
CA TYR A 232 19.39 -14.45 11.31
C TYR A 232 18.70 -15.50 12.20
N VAL A 233 18.66 -15.29 13.53
CA VAL A 233 17.97 -16.19 14.48
C VAL A 233 16.47 -16.29 14.18
N VAL A 234 15.82 -15.19 13.78
CA VAL A 234 14.42 -15.23 13.35
C VAL A 234 14.25 -15.98 12.03
N ALA A 235 15.07 -15.71 11.01
CA ALA A 235 15.07 -16.44 9.74
C ALA A 235 15.24 -17.96 9.93
N LYS A 236 16.15 -18.37 10.83
CA LYS A 236 16.34 -19.77 11.25
C LYS A 236 15.08 -20.37 11.88
N THR A 237 14.42 -19.61 12.74
CA THR A 237 13.23 -20.02 13.49
C THR A 237 12.01 -20.19 12.57
N VAL A 238 11.87 -19.35 11.53
CA VAL A 238 10.80 -19.46 10.54
C VAL A 238 11.15 -20.34 9.32
N LYS A 239 12.36 -20.89 9.26
CA LYS A 239 12.90 -21.68 8.14
C LYS A 239 12.80 -20.95 6.78
N MET A 240 13.38 -19.76 6.69
CA MET A 240 13.54 -19.06 5.41
C MET A 240 14.67 -19.68 4.58
N ASP A 241 14.38 -20.17 3.39
CA ASP A 241 15.39 -20.74 2.48
C ASP A 241 16.37 -19.67 1.94
N LYS A 242 15.87 -18.44 1.75
CA LYS A 242 16.58 -17.31 1.15
C LYS A 242 16.43 -16.05 1.96
N VAL A 243 17.53 -15.30 2.10
CA VAL A 243 17.59 -14.09 2.93
C VAL A 243 18.24 -12.92 2.19
N PRO A 244 17.69 -11.69 2.31
CA PRO A 244 18.31 -10.48 1.76
C PRO A 244 19.57 -10.12 2.53
N VAL A 245 20.63 -9.75 1.81
CA VAL A 245 21.94 -9.40 2.38
C VAL A 245 22.49 -8.06 1.86
N VAL A 246 23.41 -7.51 2.65
CA VAL A 246 24.22 -6.32 2.39
C VAL A 246 25.68 -6.70 2.57
N TYR A 247 26.49 -6.43 1.56
CA TYR A 247 27.93 -6.67 1.61
C TYR A 247 28.64 -5.52 2.34
N GLU A 248 29.29 -5.86 3.45
CA GLU A 248 30.34 -5.06 4.06
C GLU A 248 31.68 -5.33 3.35
N TYR A 249 32.41 -4.25 3.09
CA TYR A 249 33.74 -4.28 2.49
C TYR A 249 34.77 -4.14 3.60
N GLN A 250 35.71 -5.09 3.73
CA GLN A 250 36.88 -4.85 4.57
C GLN A 250 37.61 -3.60 4.07
N LYS A 251 37.95 -2.69 4.99
CA LYS A 251 38.86 -1.58 4.66
C LYS A 251 40.28 -2.15 4.55
N SER A 252 40.84 -2.06 3.35
CA SER A 252 42.28 -2.20 3.09
C SER A 252 43.05 -0.97 3.58
#